data_AF-A0AAE1YIB2-F1
#
_entry.id   AF-A0AAE1YIB2-F1
#
_cell.length_a   1.000
_cell.length_b   1.000
_cell.length_c   1.000
_cell.angle_alpha   90.00
_cell.angle_beta   90.00
_cell.angle_gamma   90.00
#
_symmetry.space_group_name_H-M   'P 1'
#
loop_
_entity.id
_entity.type
_entity.pdbx_description
1 polymer ?
#
loop_
_entity_poly.entity_id
_entity_poly.type
_entity_poly.pdbx_seq_one_letter_code
_entity_poly.pdbx_strand_id
1 'polypeptide(L)'
;MEPWDITDCATVDTWDVSDYSLISPQGFCDEEITDDENRVEQEMDWWTLCQVTARSILTYYENYLHKVPCRTSMRTGHQFLEEILDGHEIRCYQAFRLVKSAFLDLCHELTHKYNLQPTRG
;
A
#
# COMPACT_ATOMS: atom_id res chain seq x y z
N MET A 1 -27.54 -9.88 3.33
CA MET A 1 -26.95 -8.52 3.38
C MET A 1 -25.54 -8.72 2.88
N GLU A 2 -25.40 -8.69 1.56
CA GLU A 2 -24.15 -9.08 0.89
C GLU A 2 -23.15 -7.93 0.99
N PRO A 3 -21.92 -8.18 1.49
CA PRO A 3 -20.87 -7.19 1.60
C PRO A 3 -20.20 -7.01 0.23
N TRP A 4 -20.44 -5.85 -0.38
CA TRP A 4 -19.63 -5.18 -1.41
C TRP A 4 -18.37 -5.95 -1.85
N ASP A 5 -18.55 -6.78 -2.87
CA ASP A 5 -17.48 -7.50 -3.55
C ASP A 5 -16.79 -6.53 -4.52
N ILE A 6 -15.64 -5.99 -4.09
CA ILE A 6 -14.78 -5.09 -4.87
C ILE A 6 -13.77 -5.94 -5.66
N THR A 7 -14.26 -6.90 -6.45
CA THR A 7 -13.38 -7.77 -7.25
C THR A 7 -13.46 -7.54 -8.75
N ASP A 8 -14.24 -6.56 -9.22
CA ASP A 8 -14.40 -6.29 -10.66
C ASP A 8 -13.65 -5.04 -11.19
N CYS A 9 -12.81 -4.38 -10.37
CA CYS A 9 -12.03 -3.23 -10.84
C CYS A 9 -10.70 -3.62 -11.52
N ALA A 10 -10.41 -4.92 -11.64
CA ALA A 10 -9.11 -5.44 -12.05
C ALA A 10 -8.92 -5.57 -13.58
N THR A 11 -9.32 -4.59 -14.39
CA THR A 11 -8.88 -4.54 -15.81
C THR A 11 -8.84 -3.15 -16.45
N VAL A 12 -8.87 -2.05 -15.69
CA VAL A 12 -8.67 -0.73 -16.31
C VAL A 12 -7.23 -0.30 -16.08
N ASP A 13 -6.37 -0.54 -17.07
CA ASP A 13 -5.09 0.14 -17.24
C ASP A 13 -5.37 1.66 -17.44
N THR A 14 -5.70 2.37 -16.37
CA THR A 14 -6.15 3.78 -16.40
C THR A 14 -4.99 4.77 -16.25
N TRP A 15 -3.85 4.46 -16.87
CA TRP A 15 -2.78 5.45 -17.02
C TRP A 15 -3.03 6.41 -18.19
N ASP A 16 -4.10 6.21 -18.96
CA ASP A 16 -4.51 7.15 -20.01
C ASP A 16 -5.47 8.21 -19.45
N VAL A 17 -4.90 9.35 -19.06
CA VAL A 17 -5.64 10.54 -18.65
C VAL A 17 -6.10 11.35 -19.87
N SER A 18 -5.87 10.89 -21.12
CA SER A 18 -6.23 11.65 -22.32
C SER A 18 -7.64 11.35 -22.88
N ASP A 19 -8.30 10.28 -22.44
CA ASP A 19 -9.60 9.91 -22.99
C ASP A 19 -10.78 10.61 -22.28
N TYR A 20 -10.81 11.94 -22.42
CA TYR A 20 -11.94 12.79 -22.04
C TYR A 20 -13.16 12.63 -22.97
N SER A 21 -13.07 11.78 -24.00
CA SER A 21 -14.05 11.72 -25.09
C SER A 21 -15.30 10.87 -24.76
N LEU A 22 -15.27 10.04 -23.71
CA LEU A 22 -16.33 9.08 -23.43
C LEU A 22 -17.46 9.60 -22.52
N ILE A 23 -17.47 10.89 -22.16
CA ILE A 23 -18.52 11.47 -21.31
C ILE A 23 -19.01 12.80 -21.90
N SER A 24 -19.64 12.74 -23.08
CA SER A 24 -20.45 13.85 -23.59
C SER A 24 -21.92 13.64 -23.20
N PRO A 25 -22.55 14.55 -22.45
CA PRO A 25 -24.01 14.60 -22.37
C PRO A 25 -24.55 14.99 -23.74
N GLN A 26 -25.36 14.13 -24.35
CA GLN A 26 -25.97 14.40 -25.65
C GLN A 26 -27.09 15.43 -25.47
N GLY A 27 -26.73 16.71 -25.53
CA GLY A 27 -27.63 17.86 -25.44
C GLY A 27 -28.06 18.35 -26.82
N PHE A 28 -29.37 18.35 -27.04
CA PHE A 28 -30.07 19.00 -28.14
C PHE A 28 -29.85 20.53 -28.09
N CYS A 29 -29.47 21.15 -29.21
CA CYS A 29 -29.19 22.59 -29.29
C CYS A 29 -30.48 23.40 -29.45
N ASP A 30 -30.59 24.51 -28.71
CA ASP A 30 -31.04 25.81 -29.23
C ASP A 30 -30.44 26.94 -28.36
N GLU A 31 -30.24 28.08 -28.99
CA GLU A 31 -29.14 29.04 -28.83
C GLU A 31 -29.45 30.23 -27.88
N GLU A 32 -28.68 30.41 -26.79
CA GLU A 32 -28.41 31.72 -26.14
C GLU A 32 -27.19 31.61 -25.20
N ILE A 33 -26.02 32.05 -25.67
CA ILE A 33 -24.72 31.95 -24.96
C ILE A 33 -24.30 33.32 -24.42
N THR A 34 -23.97 33.40 -23.13
CA THR A 34 -22.75 34.11 -22.62
C THR A 34 -22.53 33.98 -21.10
N ASP A 35 -23.48 33.44 -20.31
CA ASP A 35 -23.29 33.22 -18.85
C ASP A 35 -23.32 31.73 -18.44
N ASP A 36 -23.80 30.85 -19.32
CA ASP A 36 -24.01 29.43 -19.04
C ASP A 36 -22.75 28.58 -19.32
N GLU A 37 -22.01 28.86 -20.40
CA GLU A 37 -20.77 28.14 -20.75
C GLU A 37 -19.69 28.29 -19.67
N ASN A 38 -19.51 29.51 -19.13
CA ASN A 38 -18.56 29.78 -18.05
C ASN A 38 -18.93 29.04 -16.74
N ARG A 39 -20.23 28.82 -16.48
CA ARG A 39 -20.71 28.04 -15.33
C ARG A 39 -20.44 26.55 -15.51
N VAL A 40 -20.71 26.02 -16.70
CA VAL A 40 -20.46 24.61 -17.03
C VAL A 40 -18.96 24.29 -16.98
N GLU A 41 -18.10 25.16 -17.50
CA GLU A 41 -16.64 25.01 -17.39
C GLU A 41 -16.16 25.07 -15.93
N GLN A 42 -16.69 26.01 -15.13
CA GLN A 42 -16.33 26.13 -13.72
C GLN A 42 -16.79 24.93 -12.88
N GLU A 43 -17.97 24.37 -13.17
CA GLU A 43 -18.45 23.13 -12.54
C GLU A 43 -17.61 21.92 -12.96
N MET A 44 -17.21 21.84 -14.24
CA MET A 44 -16.31 20.81 -14.76
C MET A 44 -14.92 20.88 -14.12
N ASP A 45 -14.38 22.08 -13.93
CA ASP A 45 -13.12 22.32 -13.24
C ASP A 45 -13.20 21.94 -11.76
N TRP A 46 -14.28 22.32 -11.09
CA TRP A 46 -14.52 21.95 -9.69
C TRP A 46 -14.61 20.42 -9.52
N TRP A 47 -15.33 19.76 -10.41
CA TRP A 47 -15.46 18.30 -10.39
C TRP A 47 -14.12 17.62 -10.64
N THR A 48 -13.34 18.13 -11.60
CA THR A 48 -11.98 17.65 -11.87
C THR A 48 -11.07 17.82 -10.66
N LEU A 49 -11.10 18.99 -10.01
CA LEU A 49 -10.32 19.25 -8.79
C LEU A 49 -10.72 18.31 -7.65
N CYS A 50 -12.02 18.10 -7.44
CA CYS A 50 -12.52 17.15 -6.44
C CYS A 50 -12.04 15.73 -6.72
N GLN A 51 -12.09 15.29 -7.98
CA GLN A 51 -11.63 13.95 -8.36
C GLN A 51 -10.13 13.76 -8.13
N VAL A 52 -9.31 14.73 -8.56
CA VAL A 52 -7.85 14.67 -8.37
C VAL A 52 -7.52 14.65 -6.88
N THR A 53 -8.19 15.49 -6.09
CA THR A 53 -7.99 15.55 -4.65
C THR A 53 -8.40 14.24 -3.98
N ALA A 54 -9.58 13.70 -4.28
CA ALA A 54 -10.05 12.44 -3.73
C ALA A 54 -9.11 11.27 -4.07
N ARG A 55 -8.66 11.18 -5.33
CA ARG A 55 -7.67 10.18 -5.76
C ARG A 55 -6.36 10.34 -4.99
N SER A 56 -5.85 11.56 -4.86
CA SER A 56 -4.59 11.81 -4.14
C SER A 56 -4.66 11.38 -2.67
N ILE A 57 -5.78 11.65 -2.00
CA ILE A 57 -6.03 11.24 -0.61
C ILE A 57 -6.09 9.71 -0.52
N LEU A 58 -6.80 9.05 -1.43
CA LEU A 58 -6.91 7.60 -1.46
C LEU A 58 -5.55 6.94 -1.68
N THR A 59 -4.79 7.40 -2.68
CA THR A 59 -3.44 6.90 -2.96
C THR A 59 -2.50 7.10 -1.77
N TYR A 60 -2.58 8.24 -1.08
CA TYR A 60 -1.80 8.46 0.13
C TYR A 60 -2.22 7.52 1.27
N TYR A 61 -3.54 7.33 1.44
CA TYR A 61 -4.06 6.41 2.44
C TYR A 61 -3.58 4.99 2.21
N GLU A 62 -3.71 4.46 0.99
CA GLU A 62 -3.33 3.09 0.65
C GLU A 62 -1.82 2.85 0.81
N ASN A 63 -0.99 3.79 0.37
CA ASN A 63 0.46 3.60 0.37
C ASN A 63 1.10 3.80 1.76
N TYR A 64 0.56 4.70 2.59
CA TYR A 64 1.25 5.15 3.80
C TYR A 64 0.47 4.90 5.09
N LEU A 65 -0.87 4.92 5.06
CA LEU A 65 -1.69 4.78 6.26
C LEU A 65 -2.25 3.36 6.42
N HIS A 66 -2.72 2.75 5.33
CA HIS A 66 -3.30 1.41 5.31
C HIS A 66 -2.21 0.35 5.34
N LYS A 67 -1.54 0.24 6.49
CA LYS A 67 -0.47 -0.73 6.71
C LYS A 67 -1.08 -2.10 6.98
N VAL A 68 -0.92 -3.02 6.03
CA VAL A 68 -1.23 -4.44 6.25
C VAL A 68 -0.08 -5.07 7.05
N PRO A 69 -0.37 -5.93 8.05
CA PRO A 69 0.68 -6.66 8.75
C PRO A 69 1.47 -7.53 7.76
N CYS A 70 2.72 -7.14 7.49
CA CYS A 70 3.64 -7.85 6.61
C CYS A 70 4.12 -9.20 7.19
N ARG A 71 4.03 -9.36 8.52
CA ARG A 71 4.47 -10.56 9.24
C ARG A 71 3.32 -11.10 10.06
N THR A 72 2.60 -12.07 9.50
CA THR A 72 1.45 -12.73 10.13
C THR A 72 1.80 -14.06 10.80
N SER A 73 3.08 -14.46 10.75
CA SER A 73 3.56 -15.69 11.40
C SER A 73 3.29 -15.62 12.91
N MET A 74 2.53 -16.60 13.43
CA MET A 74 2.29 -16.75 14.87
C MET A 74 3.48 -17.38 15.62
N ARG A 75 4.58 -17.66 14.91
CA ARG A 75 5.76 -18.30 15.51
C ARG A 75 6.45 -17.35 16.49
N THR A 76 6.93 -17.92 17.59
CA THR A 76 7.65 -17.19 18.63
C THR A 76 8.88 -17.99 19.08
N GLY A 77 9.79 -17.34 19.81
CA GLY A 77 10.97 -18.00 20.37
C GLY A 77 11.85 -18.63 19.29
N HIS A 78 12.25 -19.88 19.49
CA HIS A 78 13.17 -20.58 18.60
C HIS A 78 12.64 -20.72 17.17
N GLN A 79 11.38 -21.12 17.00
CA GLN A 79 10.77 -21.28 15.67
C GLN A 79 10.70 -19.96 14.89
N PHE A 80 10.57 -18.82 15.59
CA PHE A 80 10.67 -17.52 14.96
C PHE A 80 12.09 -17.22 14.50
N LEU A 81 13.10 -17.56 15.33
CA LEU A 81 14.51 -17.38 14.98
C LEU A 81 14.87 -18.22 13.74
N GLU A 82 14.47 -19.49 13.70
CA GLU A 82 14.68 -20.36 12.52
C GLU A 82 14.06 -19.74 11.26
N GLU A 83 12.80 -19.29 11.32
CA GLU A 83 12.15 -18.65 10.16
C GLU A 83 12.91 -17.40 9.67
N ILE A 84 13.42 -16.59 10.58
CA ILE A 84 14.16 -15.37 10.25
C ILE A 84 15.54 -15.69 9.69
N LEU A 85 16.21 -16.71 10.22
CA LEU A 85 17.55 -17.10 9.80
C LEU A 85 17.55 -17.89 8.48
N ASP A 86 16.56 -18.75 8.26
CA ASP A 86 16.44 -19.55 7.04
C ASP A 86 15.84 -18.78 5.87
N GLY A 87 15.17 -17.66 6.17
CA GLY A 87 14.63 -16.76 5.16
C GLY A 87 15.69 -15.87 4.48
N HIS A 88 15.18 -14.90 3.72
CA HIS A 88 16.03 -13.90 3.05
C HIS A 88 16.83 -13.07 4.07
N GLU A 89 18.10 -12.78 3.79
CA GLU A 89 19.04 -12.08 4.69
C GLU A 89 18.51 -10.74 5.26
N ILE A 90 17.83 -9.96 4.42
CA ILE A 90 17.10 -8.73 4.81
C ILE A 90 16.14 -8.95 5.99
N ARG A 91 15.54 -10.14 6.15
CA ARG A 91 14.61 -10.42 7.25
C ARG A 91 15.30 -10.36 8.60
N CYS A 92 16.51 -10.92 8.69
CA CYS A 92 17.35 -10.84 9.89
C CYS A 92 17.68 -9.38 10.22
N TYR A 93 18.08 -8.60 9.23
CA TYR A 93 18.35 -7.17 9.41
C TYR A 93 17.11 -6.38 9.82
N GLN A 94 15.95 -6.64 9.22
CA GLN A 94 14.71 -5.98 9.60
C GLN A 94 14.24 -6.35 11.02
N ALA A 95 14.48 -7.59 11.47
CA ALA A 95 14.08 -8.06 12.80
C ALA A 95 15.03 -7.60 13.91
N PHE A 96 16.34 -7.76 13.72
CA PHE A 96 17.35 -7.56 14.76
C PHE A 96 18.26 -6.36 14.52
N ARG A 97 18.14 -5.69 13.36
CA ARG A 97 19.07 -4.63 12.92
C ARG A 97 20.53 -5.12 12.84
N LEU A 98 20.71 -6.43 12.64
CA LEU A 98 21.98 -7.11 12.49
C LEU A 98 22.00 -7.91 11.20
N VAL A 99 23.16 -7.99 10.56
CA VAL A 99 23.40 -8.94 9.47
C VAL A 99 23.40 -10.36 10.06
N LYS A 100 22.94 -11.35 9.29
CA LYS A 100 22.82 -12.75 9.74
C LYS A 100 24.10 -13.28 10.40
N SER A 101 25.27 -13.01 9.80
CA SER A 101 26.57 -13.40 10.37
C SER A 101 26.81 -12.79 11.74
N ALA A 102 26.67 -11.46 11.87
CA ALA A 102 26.87 -10.76 13.13
C ALA A 102 25.91 -11.25 14.25
N PHE A 103 24.67 -11.61 13.90
CA PHE A 103 23.74 -12.21 14.86
C PHE A 103 24.21 -13.59 15.33
N LEU A 104 24.68 -14.45 14.41
CA LEU A 104 25.21 -15.77 14.75
C LEU A 104 26.49 -15.67 15.59
N ASP A 105 27.38 -14.74 15.26
CA ASP A 105 28.60 -14.47 16.03
C ASP A 105 28.26 -14.02 17.46
N LEU A 106 27.25 -13.15 17.62
CA LEU A 106 26.74 -12.75 18.92
C LEU A 106 26.19 -13.95 19.70
N CYS A 107 25.38 -14.81 19.07
CA CYS A 107 24.89 -16.03 19.72
C CYS A 107 26.04 -16.93 20.18
N HIS A 108 27.05 -17.11 19.32
CA HIS A 108 28.24 -17.90 19.65
C HIS A 108 29.01 -17.31 20.84
N GLU A 109 29.24 -15.99 20.88
CA GLU A 109 29.86 -15.34 22.04
C GLU A 109 29.05 -15.51 23.32
N LEU A 110 27.73 -15.32 23.26
CA LEU A 110 26.85 -15.45 24.42
C LEU A 110 26.90 -16.87 25.00
N THR A 111 26.87 -17.89 24.15
CA THR A 111 26.95 -19.28 24.60
C THR A 111 28.35 -19.64 25.10
N HIS A 112 29.41 -19.26 24.39
CA HIS A 112 30.76 -19.76 24.68
C HIS A 112 31.51 -18.93 25.73
N LYS A 113 31.31 -17.61 25.77
CA LYS A 113 32.01 -16.70 26.70
C LYS A 113 31.20 -16.43 27.95
N TYR A 114 29.89 -16.29 27.80
CA TYR A 114 28.98 -15.95 28.89
C TYR A 114 28.18 -17.15 29.42
N ASN A 115 28.38 -18.34 28.84
CA ASN A 115 27.71 -19.60 29.23
C ASN A 115 26.19 -19.50 29.24
N LEU A 116 25.63 -18.66 28.36
CA LEU A 116 24.19 -18.44 28.29
C LEU A 116 23.51 -19.74 27.82
N GLN A 117 22.66 -20.31 28.68
CA GLN A 117 21.92 -21.53 28.40
C GLN A 117 20.59 -21.21 27.72
N PRO A 118 20.12 -22.06 26.78
CA PRO A 118 18.78 -21.94 26.23
C PRO A 118 17.74 -22.01 27.34
N THR A 119 16.81 -21.06 27.39
CA THR A 119 15.72 -21.09 28.39
C THR A 119 14.67 -22.15 28.08
N ARG A 120 14.54 -22.53 26.80
CA ARG A 120 13.63 -23.57 26.30
C ARG A 120 14.35 -24.38 25.23
N GLY A 121 14.57 -25.67 25.51
CA GLY A 121 15.03 -26.67 24.53
C GLY A 121 13.87 -27.28 23.77
#